data_AF-A0A1I4NUR1-F1
#
_entry.id   AF-A0A1I4NUR1-F1
#
_cell.length_a   1.000
_cell.length_b   1.000
_cell.length_c   1.000
_cell.angle_alpha   90.00
_cell.angle_beta   90.00
_cell.angle_gamma   90.00
#
_symmetry.space_group_name_H-M   'P 1'
#
loop_
_entity.id
_entity.type
_entity.pdbx_description
1 polymer ?
#
loop_
_entity_poly.entity_id
_entity_poly.type
_entity_poly.pdbx_seq_one_letter_code
_entity_poly.pdbx_strand_id
1 'polypeptide(L)'
;MPDLRPPRRTAALPAALPAAAPPAATAATGAGRRAARLAAALGLGLYCASLLAGPAPWYIWRSKVDGARVCHQTPLGPGWEVVAGPYRDSHCEKPSLAK
;
A
#
# COMPACT_ATOMS: atom_id res chain seq x y z
N MET A 1 16.74 -19.56 30.28
CA MET A 1 16.16 -18.32 29.71
C MET A 1 14.74 -18.66 29.24
N PRO A 2 13.69 -17.99 29.74
CA PRO A 2 12.32 -18.29 29.35
C PRO A 2 12.04 -17.83 27.90
N ASP A 3 11.40 -18.72 27.16
CA ASP A 3 11.02 -18.63 25.75
C ASP A 3 9.91 -17.57 25.57
N LEU A 4 10.27 -16.38 25.08
CA LEU A 4 9.34 -15.28 24.77
C LEU A 4 8.78 -15.45 23.35
N ARG A 5 8.01 -16.52 23.13
CA ARG A 5 7.22 -16.67 21.90
C ARG A 5 5.89 -15.94 22.10
N PRO A 6 5.57 -14.89 21.32
CA PRO A 6 4.28 -14.23 21.41
C PRO A 6 3.15 -15.20 20.98
N PRO A 7 1.99 -15.18 21.65
CA PRO A 7 0.86 -16.01 21.24
C PRO A 7 0.38 -15.57 19.86
N ARG A 8 0.25 -16.55 18.94
CA ARG A 8 -0.42 -16.34 17.65
C ARG A 8 -1.83 -15.83 17.94
N ARG A 9 -2.08 -14.56 17.66
CA ARG A 9 -3.43 -14.01 17.60
C ARG A 9 -4.16 -14.70 16.47
N THR A 10 -4.91 -15.75 16.79
CA THR A 10 -6.00 -16.24 15.95
C THR A 10 -7.04 -15.13 15.86
N ALA A 11 -6.93 -14.32 14.81
CA ALA A 11 -7.99 -13.41 14.44
C ALA A 11 -9.22 -14.27 14.11
N ALA A 12 -10.25 -14.16 14.93
CA ALA A 12 -11.56 -14.68 14.62
C ALA A 12 -12.01 -14.06 13.30
N LEU A 13 -12.22 -14.90 12.28
CA LEU A 13 -12.90 -14.52 11.06
C LEU A 13 -14.29 -13.99 11.45
N PRO A 14 -14.69 -12.76 11.05
CA PRO A 14 -16.09 -12.39 11.16
C PRO A 14 -16.92 -13.32 10.27
N ALA A 15 -18.01 -13.79 10.86
CA ALA A 15 -19.02 -14.61 10.24
C ALA A 15 -19.49 -14.03 8.90
N ALA A 16 -19.58 -14.92 7.91
CA ALA A 16 -20.47 -14.90 6.76
C ALA A 16 -21.06 -13.53 6.37
N LEU A 17 -20.48 -12.92 5.34
CA LEU A 17 -21.20 -11.95 4.51
C LEU A 17 -22.50 -12.61 4.00
N PRO A 18 -23.64 -11.90 3.96
CA PRO A 18 -24.81 -12.40 3.27
C PRO A 18 -24.46 -12.57 1.80
N ALA A 19 -24.76 -13.76 1.26
CA ALA A 19 -24.74 -14.02 -0.16
C ALA A 19 -25.66 -13.02 -0.84
N ALA A 20 -25.07 -12.05 -1.55
CA ALA A 20 -25.78 -11.21 -2.47
C ALA A 20 -26.44 -12.13 -3.51
N ALA A 21 -27.77 -12.22 -3.45
CA ALA A 21 -28.55 -12.86 -4.50
C ALA A 21 -28.18 -12.22 -5.85
N PRO A 22 -27.92 -13.01 -6.91
CA PRO A 22 -27.68 -12.43 -8.22
C PRO A 22 -28.94 -11.66 -8.64
N PRO A 23 -28.83 -10.41 -9.13
CA PRO A 23 -29.98 -9.77 -9.75
C PRO A 23 -30.40 -10.65 -10.93
N ALA A 24 -31.69 -11.02 -10.92
CA ALA A 24 -32.33 -11.71 -12.01
C ALA A 24 -31.85 -11.12 -13.34
N ALA A 25 -31.30 -11.98 -14.19
CA ALA A 25 -30.78 -11.61 -15.50
C ALA A 25 -31.93 -11.04 -16.34
N THR A 26 -32.13 -9.74 -16.24
CA THR A 26 -32.97 -8.98 -17.15
C THR A 26 -32.28 -9.05 -18.50
N ALA A 27 -33.00 -9.56 -19.50
CA ALA A 27 -32.55 -9.57 -20.89
C ALA A 27 -32.33 -8.12 -21.34
N ALA A 28 -31.13 -7.62 -21.14
CA ALA A 28 -30.76 -6.28 -21.56
C ALA A 28 -30.77 -6.24 -23.09
N THR A 29 -31.64 -5.42 -23.65
CA THR A 29 -31.59 -4.96 -25.05
C THR A 29 -30.16 -4.53 -25.38
N GLY A 30 -29.72 -4.66 -26.64
CA GLY A 30 -28.34 -4.34 -27.05
C GLY A 30 -27.84 -2.96 -26.59
N ALA A 31 -28.73 -1.98 -26.43
CA ALA A 31 -28.45 -0.67 -25.85
C ALA A 31 -28.09 -0.71 -24.36
N GLY A 32 -28.78 -1.51 -23.54
CA GLY A 32 -28.52 -1.66 -22.11
C GLY A 32 -27.18 -2.34 -21.81
N ARG A 33 -26.80 -3.34 -22.63
CA ARG A 33 -25.47 -3.98 -22.54
C ARG A 33 -24.33 -3.01 -22.91
N ARG A 34 -24.54 -2.10 -23.85
CA ARG A 34 -23.56 -1.06 -24.21
C ARG A 34 -23.43 -0.03 -23.11
N ALA A 35 -24.54 0.49 -22.58
CA ALA A 35 -24.53 1.45 -21.48
C ALA A 35 -23.85 0.88 -20.22
N ALA A 36 -24.15 -0.37 -19.85
CA ALA A 36 -23.52 -1.03 -18.70
C ALA A 36 -22.01 -1.24 -18.89
N ARG A 37 -21.55 -1.60 -20.11
CA ARG A 37 -20.12 -1.74 -20.42
C ARG A 37 -19.39 -0.39 -20.38
N LEU A 38 -20.02 0.67 -20.87
CA LEU A 38 -19.45 2.02 -20.81
C LEU A 38 -19.35 2.52 -19.37
N ALA A 39 -20.40 2.31 -18.56
CA ALA A 39 -20.38 2.64 -17.14
C ALA A 39 -19.31 1.85 -16.38
N ALA A 40 -19.17 0.55 -16.65
CA ALA A 40 -18.14 -0.29 -16.05
C ALA A 40 -16.72 0.13 -16.49
N ALA A 41 -16.50 0.43 -17.76
CA ALA A 41 -15.22 0.91 -18.28
C ALA A 41 -14.83 2.27 -17.69
N LEU A 42 -15.79 3.20 -17.58
CA LEU A 42 -15.58 4.49 -16.96
C LEU A 42 -15.29 4.35 -15.46
N GLY A 43 -16.05 3.52 -14.75
CA GLY A 43 -15.83 3.23 -13.33
C GLY A 43 -14.46 2.62 -13.07
N LEU A 44 -14.03 1.67 -13.89
CA LEU A 44 -12.69 1.08 -13.81
C LEU A 44 -11.59 2.11 -14.11
N GLY A 45 -11.77 2.94 -15.14
CA GLY A 45 -10.82 4.00 -15.48
C GLY A 45 -10.62 5.02 -14.35
N LEU A 46 -11.72 5.45 -13.72
CA LEU A 46 -11.68 6.36 -12.56
C LEU A 46 -11.01 5.70 -11.35
N TYR A 47 -11.28 4.42 -11.10
CA TYR A 47 -10.60 3.67 -10.04
C TYR A 47 -9.09 3.58 -10.29
N CYS A 48 -8.65 3.21 -11.49
CA CYS A 48 -7.22 3.14 -11.83
C CYS A 48 -6.51 4.50 -11.68
N ALA A 49 -7.18 5.61 -11.99
CA ALA A 49 -6.63 6.96 -11.81
C ALA A 49 -6.34 7.31 -10.35
N SER A 50 -6.98 6.64 -9.38
CA SER A 50 -6.70 6.83 -7.95
C SER A 50 -5.41 6.16 -7.45
N LEU A 51 -4.74 5.34 -8.27
CA LEU A 51 -3.52 4.62 -7.89
C LEU A 51 -2.22 5.39 -8.21
N LEU A 52 -2.30 6.70 -8.47
CA LEU A 52 -1.11 7.53 -8.67
C LEU A 52 -0.37 7.75 -7.33
N ALA A 53 0.45 6.78 -6.93
CA ALA A 53 1.41 6.92 -5.85
C ALA A 53 2.72 7.52 -6.38
N GLY A 54 3.21 8.59 -5.73
CA GLY A 54 4.55 9.12 -6.00
C GLY A 54 5.66 8.11 -5.62
N PRO A 55 6.89 8.29 -6.12
CA PRO A 55 8.02 7.47 -5.69
C PRO A 55 8.21 7.63 -4.19
N ALA A 56 8.23 6.52 -3.48
CA ALA A 56 8.28 6.55 -2.03
C ALA A 56 9.68 7.02 -1.54
N PRO A 57 9.74 7.93 -0.56
CA PRO A 57 10.98 8.59 -0.15
C PRO A 57 11.90 7.66 0.64
N TRP A 58 13.20 7.79 0.42
CA TRP A 58 14.25 7.04 1.12
C TRP A 58 15.08 7.95 2.00
N TYR A 59 15.58 7.43 3.13
CA TYR A 59 16.36 8.19 4.10
C TYR A 59 17.61 7.42 4.51
N ILE A 60 18.69 8.16 4.79
CA ILE A 60 19.86 7.58 5.44
C ILE A 60 19.59 7.61 6.94
N TRP A 61 19.58 6.43 7.53
CA TRP A 61 19.45 6.21 8.96
C TRP A 61 20.82 5.94 9.56
N ARG A 62 21.09 6.53 10.72
CA ARG A 62 22.26 6.24 11.55
C ARG A 62 21.82 5.53 12.82
N SER A 63 22.48 4.45 13.18
CA SER A 63 22.27 3.78 14.46
C SER A 63 22.91 4.62 15.57
N LYS A 64 22.15 4.82 16.65
CA LYS A 64 22.60 5.58 17.82
C LYS A 64 23.60 4.81 18.67
N VAL A 65 23.70 3.49 18.49
CA VAL A 65 24.54 2.60 19.31
C VAL A 65 25.95 2.47 18.74
N ASP A 66 26.06 2.26 17.43
CA ASP A 66 27.32 1.95 16.75
C ASP A 66 27.66 2.92 15.59
N GLY A 67 26.77 3.86 15.27
CA GLY A 67 26.97 4.81 14.18
C GLY A 67 26.80 4.21 12.78
N ALA A 68 26.37 2.95 12.65
CA ALA A 68 26.16 2.30 11.37
C ALA A 68 25.14 3.07 10.52
N ARG A 69 25.36 3.14 9.21
CA ARG A 69 24.48 3.86 8.28
C ARG A 69 23.79 2.91 7.32
N VAL A 70 22.48 3.08 7.14
CA VAL A 70 21.70 2.29 6.19
C VAL A 70 20.69 3.17 5.45
N CYS A 71 20.44 2.88 4.19
CA CYS A 71 19.36 3.51 3.43
C CYS A 71 18.07 2.71 3.64
N HIS A 72 17.03 3.36 4.16
CA HIS A 72 15.74 2.70 4.42
C HIS A 72 14.56 3.66 4.28
N GLN A 73 13.45 3.15 3.75
CA GLN A 73 12.24 3.92 3.51
C GLN A 73 11.44 4.17 4.78
N THR A 74 11.29 3.14 5.62
CA THR A 74 10.47 3.20 6.84
C THR A 74 11.32 3.31 8.11
N PRO A 75 10.75 3.76 9.24
CA PRO A 75 11.47 3.84 10.51
C PRO A 75 12.00 2.49 11.01
N LEU A 76 13.29 2.45 11.35
CA LEU A 76 13.99 1.26 11.87
C LEU A 76 13.83 1.07 13.40
N GLY A 77 13.09 1.96 14.05
CA GLY A 77 12.85 1.96 15.49
C GLY A 77 13.61 3.05 16.26
N PRO A 78 13.49 3.10 17.60
CA PRO A 78 13.98 4.20 18.43
C PRO A 78 15.52 4.30 18.50
N GLY A 79 16.22 3.20 18.20
CA GLY A 79 17.69 3.14 18.16
C GLY A 79 18.30 3.77 16.91
N TRP A 80 17.49 4.28 15.98
CA TRP A 80 17.95 4.89 14.74
C TRP A 80 17.49 6.34 14.64
N GLU A 81 18.23 7.15 13.90
CA GLU A 81 17.88 8.53 13.59
C GLU A 81 18.14 8.83 12.10
N VAL A 82 17.31 9.70 11.53
CA VAL A 82 17.48 10.15 10.15
C VAL A 82 18.59 11.19 10.11
N VAL A 83 19.58 10.99 9.24
CA VAL A 83 20.71 11.92 9.07
C VAL A 83 20.77 12.58 7.70
N ALA A 84 20.08 12.02 6.69
CA ALA A 84 19.95 12.64 5.37
C ALA A 84 18.74 12.11 4.60
N GLY A 85 18.31 12.85 3.56
CA GLY A 85 17.16 12.57 2.71
C GLY A 85 16.18 13.74 2.66
N PRO A 86 15.07 13.62 1.90
CA PRO A 86 14.62 12.42 1.19
C PRO A 86 15.35 12.14 -0.14
N TYR A 87 15.54 10.86 -0.46
CA TYR A 87 16.09 10.34 -1.73
C TYR A 87 15.01 9.62 -2.54
N ARG A 88 15.21 9.48 -3.86
CA ARG A 88 14.25 8.82 -4.77
C ARG A 88 14.54 7.34 -5.01
N ASP A 89 15.66 6.83 -4.52
CA ASP A 89 16.16 5.48 -4.78
C ASP A 89 16.58 4.76 -3.49
N SER A 90 16.59 3.43 -3.54
CA SER A 90 16.91 2.56 -2.41
C SER A 90 18.37 2.56 -1.99
N HIS A 91 19.25 3.19 -2.77
CA HIS A 91 20.68 3.32 -2.45
C HIS A 91 20.99 4.71 -1.85
N CYS A 92 20.00 5.60 -1.76
CA CYS A 92 20.15 6.97 -1.28
C CYS A 92 21.21 7.76 -2.07
N GLU A 93 21.27 7.57 -3.39
CA GLU A 93 22.24 8.24 -4.27
C GLU A 93 21.65 9.49 -4.95
N LYS A 94 20.35 9.50 -5.21
CA LYS A 94 19.65 10.55 -5.98
C LYS A 94 18.76 11.36 -5.04
N PRO A 95 19.17 12.57 -4.64
CA PRO A 95 18.34 13.43 -3.81
C PRO A 95 16.97 13.64 -4.45
N SER A 96 15.92 13.58 -3.65
CA SER A 96 14.64 14.04 -4.13
C SER A 96 14.66 15.56 -4.16
N LEU A 97 14.46 16.16 -5.34
CA LEU A 97 14.02 17.54 -5.37
C LEU A 97 12.68 17.56 -4.64
N ALA A 98 12.69 18.06 -3.40
CA ALA A 98 11.50 18.51 -2.72
C ALA A 98 10.90 19.61 -3.59
N LYS A 99 9.63 19.44 -3.97
CA LYS A 99 8.89 20.43 -4.75
C LYS A 99 8.21 21.40 -3.79
#